data_AF-Q476S3-F1
#
_entry.id   AF-Q476S3-F1
#
_cell.length_a   1.000
_cell.length_b   1.000
_cell.length_c   1.000
_cell.angle_alpha   90.00
_cell.angle_beta   90.00
_cell.angle_gamma   90.00
#
_symmetry.space_group_name_H-M   'P 1'
#
loop_
_entity.id
_entity.type
_entity.pdbx_description
1 polymer ?
#
loop_
_entity_poly.entity_id
_entity_poly.type
_entity_poly.pdbx_seq_one_letter_code
_entity_poly.pdbx_strand_id
1 'polypeptide(L)'
;MRVSGNIFFKAPAGGSITGVTAFDNPASASPAVVASGLSGAADPCQDWACGRSADPGKIRGDFNMTVSAQYAPVSDSHNRWLRLILAIFATAILCACSAMKTGYQQGDRLAYWWIDHYVDVSDAQEPLTRDAIARFFAWHRQAQLPEIAGLLTQARNQVQQPVSTAAIVQIQEATQRLARQSFDQAVPDVADLLLTLTPAQIDRMEKKFDEGNTKYRKKFLSGSAEDRESARFDKVMSYAKLIYGSFSNEQEQAIHAALAPLMQGAQARYAERLRRQEEWLALARQVQQTHPPKAQVVELLRRFGDHWQHPQGQIRAASYEANNQAGVALATTIANLATPTQKAHAVERFQKWIDDTRSLMRERQGNTSQAANK
;
A
#
# COMPACT_ATOMS: atom_id res chain seq x y z
N MET A 1 -5.83 -3.27 32.60
CA MET A 1 -5.43 -4.36 31.68
C MET A 1 -4.99 -3.74 30.37
N ARG A 2 -3.70 -3.82 30.05
CA ARG A 2 -3.08 -3.26 28.84
C ARG A 2 -3.44 -4.14 27.64
N VAL A 3 -4.23 -3.60 26.71
CA VAL A 3 -4.55 -4.27 25.43
C VAL A 3 -3.64 -3.68 24.37
N SER A 4 -2.73 -4.51 23.87
CA SER A 4 -1.78 -4.21 22.80
C SER A 4 -2.50 -3.95 21.47
N GLY A 5 -2.71 -2.67 21.14
CA GLY A 5 -3.24 -2.24 19.84
C GLY A 5 -2.12 -2.02 18.84
N ASN A 6 -1.91 -2.95 17.91
CA ASN A 6 -0.97 -2.78 16.80
C ASN A 6 -1.34 -3.61 15.56
N ILE A 7 -2.64 -3.69 15.26
CA ILE A 7 -3.20 -4.43 14.13
C ILE A 7 -4.23 -3.50 13.47
N PHE A 8 -4.22 -3.39 12.14
CA PHE A 8 -5.06 -2.51 11.27
C PHE A 8 -4.44 -1.21 10.69
N PHE A 9 -3.17 -1.21 10.26
CA PHE A 9 -2.67 -0.14 9.36
C PHE A 9 -1.95 -0.69 8.14
N LYS A 10 -2.73 -1.29 7.24
CA LYS A 10 -2.29 -1.54 5.86
C LYS A 10 -3.50 -1.74 4.96
N ALA A 11 -4.10 -0.64 4.53
CA ALA A 11 -5.14 -0.67 3.49
C ALA A 11 -4.49 -0.78 2.09
N PRO A 12 -5.12 -1.50 1.14
CA PRO A 12 -4.55 -1.82 -0.17
C PRO A 12 -4.92 -0.79 -1.23
N ALA A 13 -3.97 -0.60 -2.15
CA ALA A 13 -4.04 -0.03 -3.48
C ALA A 13 -5.09 1.06 -3.78
N GLY A 14 -4.62 2.21 -4.29
CA GLY A 14 -5.44 3.12 -5.10
C GLY A 14 -5.47 4.55 -4.57
N GLY A 15 -4.58 5.39 -5.08
CA GLY A 15 -4.64 6.83 -4.86
C GLY A 15 -4.06 7.28 -3.52
N SER A 16 -2.87 7.88 -3.59
CA SER A 16 -2.68 9.22 -3.04
C SER A 16 -3.52 9.62 -1.82
N ILE A 17 -3.11 9.15 -0.64
CA ILE A 17 -2.97 10.06 0.52
C ILE A 17 -1.62 10.77 0.34
N THR A 18 -1.44 11.44 -0.80
CA THR A 18 -0.23 12.23 -1.10
C THR A 18 -0.46 13.61 -0.55
N GLY A 19 -0.13 13.69 0.73
CA GLY A 19 0.30 14.89 1.41
C GLY A 19 1.28 14.47 2.50
N VAL A 20 0.94 13.40 3.23
CA VAL A 20 1.56 13.17 4.52
C VAL A 20 2.06 11.73 4.76
N THR A 21 1.56 10.71 4.04
CA THR A 21 2.24 9.39 3.98
C THR A 21 3.58 9.43 3.23
N ALA A 22 3.83 10.54 2.53
CA ALA A 22 5.06 10.84 1.82
C ALA A 22 6.27 10.83 2.79
N PHE A 23 6.10 11.38 4.00
CA PHE A 23 7.16 11.51 5.01
C PHE A 23 7.78 10.19 5.45
N ASP A 24 7.03 9.08 5.38
CA ASP A 24 7.47 7.78 5.88
C ASP A 24 7.71 6.72 4.80
N ASN A 25 7.54 7.07 3.53
CA ASN A 25 7.74 6.13 2.43
C ASN A 25 8.70 6.70 1.36
N PRO A 26 10.00 6.38 1.44
CA PRO A 26 11.00 6.80 0.46
C PRO A 26 10.81 6.17 -0.93
N ALA A 27 9.80 5.30 -1.12
CA ALA A 27 9.45 4.72 -2.41
C ALA A 27 8.49 5.59 -3.25
N SER A 28 8.13 6.80 -2.79
CA SER A 28 7.25 7.72 -3.52
C SER A 28 7.92 8.41 -4.73
N ALA A 29 9.21 8.14 -4.96
CA ALA A 29 9.92 8.48 -6.19
C ALA A 29 9.79 7.43 -7.32
N SER A 30 8.72 6.61 -7.34
CA SER A 30 8.22 5.93 -8.56
C SER A 30 9.11 4.75 -9.09
N PRO A 31 8.70 3.80 -9.96
CA PRO A 31 7.47 3.68 -10.75
C PRO A 31 6.40 2.76 -10.15
N ALA A 32 5.15 3.10 -10.43
CA ALA A 32 4.10 2.16 -10.84
C ALA A 32 4.03 0.80 -10.12
N VAL A 33 3.99 0.75 -8.79
CA VAL A 33 3.41 -0.40 -8.09
C VAL A 33 2.63 0.06 -6.87
N VAL A 34 1.31 0.12 -7.02
CA VAL A 34 0.40 0.63 -5.97
C VAL A 34 -0.29 -0.53 -5.24
N ALA A 35 0.30 -0.86 -4.09
CA ALA A 35 -0.28 -1.12 -2.76
C ALA A 35 -1.12 -2.39 -2.42
N SER A 36 -1.28 -2.60 -1.11
CA SER A 36 -0.94 -3.83 -0.37
C SER A 36 -1.93 -4.29 0.72
N GLY A 37 -1.89 -5.57 1.11
CA GLY A 37 -2.30 -6.11 2.43
C GLY A 37 -3.42 -7.16 2.34
N LEU A 38 -3.45 -8.31 3.02
CA LEU A 38 -2.73 -8.93 4.16
C LEU A 38 -2.87 -10.48 4.05
N SER A 39 -1.96 -11.25 4.65
CA SER A 39 -2.35 -12.46 5.39
C SER A 39 -1.39 -12.65 6.57
N GLY A 40 -1.96 -12.83 7.76
CA GLY A 40 -1.26 -13.13 9.00
C GLY A 40 -0.98 -14.64 9.13
N ALA A 41 0.08 -14.90 9.88
CA ALA A 41 0.68 -16.15 10.32
C ALA A 41 -0.27 -17.26 10.83
N ALA A 42 0.08 -18.52 10.57
CA ALA A 42 0.67 -19.49 11.52
C ALA A 42 1.17 -20.68 10.66
N ASP A 43 2.35 -21.28 10.90
CA ASP A 43 2.53 -22.32 11.92
C ASP A 43 3.97 -22.37 12.46
N PRO A 44 4.14 -22.65 13.76
CA PRO A 44 5.25 -23.43 14.25
C PRO A 44 4.72 -24.60 15.08
N CYS A 45 4.60 -25.78 14.47
CA CYS A 45 4.57 -27.06 15.17
C CYS A 45 5.05 -28.15 14.20
N GLN A 46 6.26 -28.65 14.40
CA GLN A 46 6.56 -30.07 14.23
C GLN A 46 7.84 -30.40 15.00
N ASP A 47 7.63 -30.85 16.24
CA ASP A 47 8.46 -31.85 16.89
C ASP A 47 8.54 -33.06 15.97
N TRP A 48 9.76 -33.47 15.59
CA TRP A 48 10.04 -34.86 15.26
C TRP A 48 11.28 -35.33 16.02
N ALA A 49 10.98 -36.14 17.03
CA ALA A 49 11.90 -37.11 17.58
C ALA A 49 12.22 -38.16 16.52
N CYS A 50 13.49 -38.21 16.09
CA CYS A 50 14.05 -39.38 15.41
C CYS A 50 14.53 -40.37 16.46
N GLY A 51 13.91 -41.56 16.49
CA GLY A 51 14.32 -42.68 17.30
C GLY A 51 13.85 -44.02 16.73
N ARG A 52 14.75 -44.70 16.02
CA ARG A 52 14.92 -46.16 15.88
C ARG A 52 13.80 -47.03 15.24
N SER A 53 14.16 -47.59 14.07
CA SER A 53 14.13 -49.01 13.66
C SER A 53 13.12 -49.99 14.27
N ALA A 54 12.34 -50.68 13.42
CA ALA A 54 12.40 -52.15 13.22
C ALA A 54 11.28 -52.69 12.28
N ASP A 55 11.73 -53.48 11.29
CA ASP A 55 11.17 -54.65 10.57
C ASP A 55 9.69 -54.81 10.10
N PRO A 56 9.47 -55.46 8.93
CA PRO A 56 8.15 -55.79 8.37
C PRO A 56 7.70 -57.23 8.67
N GLY A 57 6.51 -57.39 9.25
CA GLY A 57 5.87 -58.69 9.50
C GLY A 57 4.55 -58.87 8.76
N LYS A 58 4.56 -59.70 7.72
CA LYS A 58 3.40 -60.35 7.08
C LYS A 58 2.53 -61.07 8.12
N ILE A 59 1.19 -60.90 8.10
CA ILE A 59 0.21 -61.99 8.34
C ILE A 59 -1.05 -61.76 7.50
N ARG A 60 -1.40 -62.78 6.70
CA ARG A 60 -2.70 -62.99 6.06
C ARG A 60 -3.71 -63.49 7.11
N GLY A 61 -4.95 -63.06 7.02
CA GLY A 61 -6.06 -63.67 7.76
C GLY A 61 -7.41 -63.19 7.24
N ASP A 62 -8.05 -64.02 6.42
CA ASP A 62 -9.43 -63.86 5.99
C ASP A 62 -10.35 -63.91 7.22
N PHE A 63 -11.19 -62.88 7.41
CA PHE A 63 -12.34 -62.95 8.30
C PHE A 63 -13.56 -62.36 7.60
N ASN A 64 -14.40 -63.27 7.12
CA ASN A 64 -15.77 -63.01 6.69
C ASN A 64 -16.56 -62.48 7.90
N MET A 65 -17.02 -61.23 7.83
CA MET A 65 -18.12 -60.73 8.66
C MET A 65 -19.18 -60.12 7.76
N THR A 66 -20.36 -60.71 7.89
CA THR A 66 -21.62 -60.34 7.26
C THR A 66 -21.90 -58.84 7.36
N VAL A 67 -22.06 -58.21 6.20
CA VAL A 67 -22.55 -56.83 6.05
C VAL A 67 -24.04 -56.80 6.39
N SER A 68 -24.37 -56.30 7.57
CA SER A 68 -25.68 -55.70 7.84
C SER A 68 -25.52 -54.19 7.87
N ALA A 69 -25.53 -53.56 6.69
CA ALA A 69 -25.55 -52.12 6.53
C ALA A 69 -26.93 -51.59 6.96
N GLN A 70 -27.06 -51.21 8.22
CA GLN A 70 -28.13 -50.31 8.64
C GLN A 70 -27.85 -48.93 8.03
N TYR A 71 -28.53 -48.61 6.93
CA TYR A 71 -28.61 -47.23 6.45
C TYR A 71 -29.41 -46.42 7.47
N ALA A 72 -28.71 -45.78 8.41
CA ALA A 72 -29.31 -44.71 9.20
C ALA A 72 -29.65 -43.55 8.23
N PRO A 73 -30.90 -43.06 8.19
CA PRO A 73 -31.21 -41.88 7.40
C PRO A 73 -30.41 -40.71 7.96
N VAL A 74 -29.51 -40.14 7.14
CA VAL A 74 -28.84 -38.87 7.46
C VAL A 74 -29.95 -37.85 7.69
N SER A 75 -30.12 -37.40 8.93
CA SER A 75 -31.24 -36.55 9.32
C SER A 75 -31.26 -35.27 8.48
N ASP A 76 -32.43 -34.89 7.98
CA ASP A 76 -32.66 -33.68 7.16
C ASP A 76 -32.12 -32.39 7.79
N SER A 77 -31.91 -32.39 9.12
CA SER A 77 -31.26 -31.29 9.84
C SER A 77 -29.83 -31.02 9.36
N HIS A 78 -29.02 -32.04 9.06
CA HIS A 78 -27.63 -31.88 8.61
C HIS A 78 -27.56 -31.21 7.24
N ASN A 79 -28.47 -31.57 6.32
CA ASN A 79 -28.57 -30.95 5.00
C ASN A 79 -29.04 -29.49 5.06
N ARG A 80 -29.87 -29.13 6.05
CA ARG A 80 -30.31 -27.73 6.26
C ARG A 80 -29.18 -26.84 6.77
N TRP A 81 -28.37 -27.32 7.72
CA TRP A 81 -27.20 -26.59 8.21
C TRP A 81 -26.12 -26.44 7.14
N LEU A 82 -25.86 -27.50 6.35
CA LEU A 82 -24.91 -27.43 5.24
C LEU A 82 -25.34 -26.41 4.18
N ARG A 83 -26.63 -26.36 3.82
CA ARG A 83 -27.18 -25.37 2.87
C ARG A 83 -27.13 -23.95 3.42
N LEU A 84 -27.37 -23.75 4.71
CA LEU A 84 -27.23 -22.43 5.35
C LEU A 84 -25.76 -21.99 5.40
N ILE A 85 -24.84 -22.89 5.72
CA ILE A 85 -23.40 -22.61 5.69
C ILE A 85 -22.97 -22.27 4.26
N LEU A 86 -23.35 -23.06 3.26
CA LEU A 86 -23.06 -22.79 1.85
C LEU A 86 -23.69 -21.48 1.35
N ALA A 87 -24.91 -21.15 1.76
CA ALA A 87 -25.56 -19.89 1.42
C ALA A 87 -24.85 -18.70 2.07
N ILE A 88 -24.50 -18.80 3.36
CA ILE A 88 -23.73 -17.80 4.10
C ILE A 88 -22.35 -17.63 3.45
N PHE A 89 -21.67 -18.71 3.11
CA PHE A 89 -20.37 -18.71 2.43
C PHE A 89 -20.47 -18.11 1.03
N ALA A 90 -21.52 -18.44 0.27
CA ALA A 90 -21.78 -17.85 -1.04
C ALA A 90 -22.06 -16.34 -0.92
N THR A 91 -22.85 -15.90 0.06
CA THR A 91 -23.04 -14.45 0.32
C THR A 91 -21.77 -13.77 0.85
N ALA A 92 -20.95 -14.45 1.64
CA ALA A 92 -19.68 -13.91 2.14
C ALA A 92 -18.65 -13.79 1.02
N ILE A 93 -18.63 -14.73 0.08
CA ILE A 93 -17.81 -14.67 -1.15
C ILE A 93 -18.32 -13.56 -2.08
N LEU A 94 -19.64 -13.37 -2.20
CA LEU A 94 -20.22 -12.24 -2.93
C LEU A 94 -19.92 -10.88 -2.24
N CYS A 95 -19.75 -10.88 -0.92
CA CYS A 95 -19.32 -9.73 -0.12
C CYS A 95 -17.80 -9.57 -0.02
N ALA A 96 -16.98 -10.45 -0.62
CA ALA A 96 -15.55 -10.25 -0.79
C ALA A 96 -15.28 -9.20 -1.89
N CYS A 97 -15.94 -8.04 -1.73
CA CYS A 97 -15.64 -6.82 -2.43
C CYS A 97 -14.15 -6.53 -2.27
N SER A 98 -13.56 -5.98 -3.33
CA SER A 98 -12.15 -5.63 -3.35
C SER A 98 -11.74 -4.89 -2.08
N ALA A 99 -10.74 -5.39 -1.36
CA ALA A 99 -10.22 -4.74 -0.16
C ALA A 99 -9.75 -3.30 -0.43
N MET A 100 -9.37 -2.98 -1.68
CA MET A 100 -9.13 -1.61 -2.16
C MET A 100 -10.40 -0.76 -2.02
N LYS A 101 -11.53 -1.22 -2.55
CA LYS A 101 -12.79 -0.48 -2.51
C LYS A 101 -13.23 -0.23 -1.07
N THR A 102 -13.25 -1.27 -0.24
CA THR A 102 -13.63 -1.15 1.17
C THR A 102 -12.68 -0.23 1.93
N GLY A 103 -11.37 -0.34 1.68
CA GLY A 103 -10.37 0.55 2.27
C GLY A 103 -10.57 2.01 1.88
N TYR A 104 -10.84 2.28 0.61
CA TYR A 104 -11.09 3.64 0.11
C TYR A 104 -12.42 4.23 0.59
N GLN A 105 -13.46 3.40 0.75
CA GLN A 105 -14.74 3.83 1.33
C GLN A 105 -14.59 4.30 2.78
N GLN A 106 -13.64 3.73 3.51
CA GLN A 106 -13.25 4.15 4.86
C GLN A 106 -12.08 5.15 4.84
N GLY A 107 -11.71 5.65 3.66
CA GLY A 107 -10.47 6.38 3.43
C GLY A 107 -10.40 7.70 4.18
N ASP A 108 -11.53 8.38 4.36
CA ASP A 108 -11.66 9.60 5.15
C ASP A 108 -11.36 9.35 6.64
N ARG A 109 -11.97 8.31 7.21
CA ARG A 109 -11.73 7.91 8.60
C ARG A 109 -10.28 7.46 8.81
N LEU A 110 -9.73 6.71 7.87
CA LEU A 110 -8.34 6.25 7.92
C LEU A 110 -7.36 7.42 7.78
N ALA A 111 -7.63 8.38 6.90
CA ALA A 111 -6.83 9.59 6.75
C ALA A 111 -6.87 10.43 8.03
N TYR A 112 -8.05 10.58 8.66
CA TYR A 112 -8.17 11.28 9.93
C TYR A 112 -7.36 10.61 11.03
N TRP A 113 -7.54 9.30 11.23
CA TRP A 113 -6.78 8.54 12.22
C TRP A 113 -5.27 8.66 11.99
N TRP A 114 -4.85 8.65 10.72
CA TRP A 114 -3.45 8.79 10.37
C TRP A 114 -2.94 10.19 10.73
N ILE A 115 -3.68 11.27 10.41
CA ILE A 115 -3.29 12.64 10.77
C ILE A 115 -3.21 12.77 12.29
N ASP A 116 -4.22 12.28 13.00
CA ASP A 116 -4.30 12.28 14.46
C ASP A 116 -3.12 11.53 15.10
N HIS A 117 -2.66 10.42 14.50
CA HIS A 117 -1.50 9.68 14.98
C HIS A 117 -0.20 10.49 14.99
N TYR A 118 -0.04 11.49 14.12
CA TYR A 118 1.14 12.37 14.06
C TYR A 118 0.90 13.69 14.79
N VAL A 119 -0.26 14.31 14.56
CA VAL A 119 -0.54 15.69 15.00
C VAL A 119 -1.17 15.75 16.40
N ASP A 120 -1.95 14.76 16.83
CA ASP A 120 -2.80 14.83 18.03
C ASP A 120 -3.86 15.91 17.80
N VAL A 121 -4.80 15.61 16.91
CA VAL A 121 -5.78 16.60 16.47
C VAL A 121 -6.65 16.94 17.68
N SER A 122 -6.61 18.21 18.10
CA SER A 122 -7.41 18.69 19.24
C SER A 122 -8.90 18.77 18.89
N ASP A 123 -9.75 18.81 19.92
CA ASP A 123 -11.21 18.98 19.77
C ASP A 123 -11.59 20.20 18.91
N ALA A 124 -10.80 21.28 18.99
CA ALA A 124 -11.03 22.49 18.20
C ALA A 124 -10.60 22.33 16.72
N GLN A 125 -9.63 21.47 16.42
CA GLN A 125 -9.13 21.20 15.06
C GLN A 125 -9.93 20.10 14.36
N GLU A 126 -10.56 19.20 15.11
CA GLU A 126 -11.21 18.00 14.58
C GLU A 126 -12.26 18.30 13.50
N PRO A 127 -13.25 19.19 13.71
CA PRO A 127 -14.28 19.45 12.70
C PRO A 127 -13.67 19.94 11.37
N LEU A 128 -12.75 20.91 11.44
CA LEU A 128 -12.08 21.48 10.26
C LEU A 128 -11.23 20.44 9.53
N THR A 129 -10.55 19.57 10.27
CA THR A 129 -9.72 18.50 9.72
C THR A 129 -10.57 17.45 9.01
N ARG A 130 -11.70 17.04 9.60
CA ARG A 130 -12.63 16.09 8.98
C ARG A 130 -13.23 16.65 7.69
N ASP A 131 -13.66 17.92 7.72
CA ASP A 131 -14.23 18.58 6.55
C ASP A 131 -13.21 18.73 5.41
N ALA A 132 -11.96 19.06 5.74
CA ALA A 132 -10.85 19.09 4.77
C ALA A 132 -10.63 17.74 4.09
N ILE A 133 -10.58 16.66 4.88
CA ILE A 133 -10.45 15.29 4.35
C ILE A 133 -11.64 14.95 3.44
N ALA A 134 -12.87 15.25 3.88
CA ALA A 134 -14.07 14.99 3.09
C ALA A 134 -14.05 15.74 1.75
N ARG A 135 -13.66 17.02 1.76
CA ARG A 135 -13.46 17.83 0.53
C ARG A 135 -12.42 17.21 -0.40
N PHE A 136 -11.27 16.80 0.14
CA PHE A 136 -10.21 16.16 -0.64
C PHE A 136 -10.70 14.87 -1.31
N PHE A 137 -11.36 13.97 -0.56
CA PHE A 137 -11.87 12.71 -1.11
C PHE A 137 -13.02 12.93 -2.10
N ALA A 138 -13.83 13.97 -1.92
CA ALA A 138 -14.86 14.36 -2.88
C ALA A 138 -14.24 14.82 -4.21
N TRP A 139 -13.18 15.63 -4.16
CA TRP A 139 -12.40 16.03 -5.34
C TRP A 139 -11.70 14.83 -5.97
N HIS A 140 -11.02 13.99 -5.18
CA HIS A 140 -10.24 12.85 -5.68
C HIS A 140 -11.12 11.88 -6.47
N ARG A 141 -12.35 11.61 -5.99
CA ARG A 141 -13.32 10.78 -6.73
C ARG A 141 -13.76 11.40 -8.05
N GLN A 142 -13.92 12.71 -8.09
CA GLN A 142 -14.49 13.42 -9.24
C GLN A 142 -13.44 13.73 -10.32
N ALA A 143 -12.26 14.18 -9.91
CA ALA A 143 -11.22 14.65 -10.82
C ALA A 143 -10.16 13.57 -11.06
N GLN A 144 -9.64 12.95 -9.99
CA GLN A 144 -8.42 12.15 -10.09
C GLN A 144 -8.64 10.66 -10.36
N LEU A 145 -9.68 10.05 -9.80
CA LEU A 145 -10.02 8.65 -10.08
C LEU A 145 -10.26 8.36 -11.58
N PRO A 146 -10.91 9.23 -12.38
CA PRO A 146 -10.98 9.05 -13.84
C PRO A 146 -9.61 8.93 -14.50
N GLU A 147 -8.65 9.78 -14.15
CA GLU A 147 -7.28 9.74 -14.69
C GLU A 147 -6.55 8.46 -14.26
N ILE A 148 -6.72 8.05 -12.99
CA ILE A 148 -6.16 6.80 -12.47
C ILE A 148 -6.74 5.60 -13.24
N ALA A 149 -8.04 5.57 -13.51
CA ALA A 149 -8.65 4.51 -14.32
C ALA A 149 -8.09 4.46 -15.75
N GLY A 150 -7.80 5.62 -16.34
CA GLY A 150 -7.11 5.74 -17.63
C GLY A 150 -5.70 5.13 -17.58
N LEU A 151 -4.91 5.49 -16.56
CA LEU A 151 -3.55 4.98 -16.38
C LEU A 151 -3.52 3.45 -16.13
N LEU A 152 -4.46 2.94 -15.34
CA LEU A 152 -4.64 1.50 -15.13
C LEU A 152 -5.02 0.78 -16.42
N THR A 153 -5.87 1.40 -17.25
CA THR A 153 -6.24 0.86 -18.57
C THR A 153 -5.03 0.78 -19.49
N GLN A 154 -4.17 1.81 -19.49
CA GLN A 154 -2.91 1.81 -20.22
C GLN A 154 -1.99 0.67 -19.74
N ALA A 155 -1.78 0.55 -18.43
CA ALA A 155 -0.94 -0.51 -17.85
C ALA A 155 -1.46 -1.92 -18.18
N ARG A 156 -2.78 -2.14 -18.10
CA ARG A 156 -3.43 -3.41 -18.48
C ARG A 156 -3.18 -3.77 -19.95
N ASN A 157 -3.15 -2.79 -20.84
CA ASN A 157 -2.90 -3.04 -22.26
C ASN A 157 -1.40 -3.30 -22.51
N GLN A 158 -0.51 -2.57 -21.83
CA GLN A 158 0.94 -2.73 -21.98
C GLN A 158 1.47 -4.07 -21.45
N VAL A 159 0.95 -4.56 -20.33
CA VAL A 159 1.47 -5.79 -19.67
C VAL A 159 1.27 -7.06 -20.51
N GLN A 160 0.41 -7.02 -21.53
CA GLN A 160 0.14 -8.15 -22.42
C GLN A 160 1.27 -8.40 -23.42
N GLN A 161 2.13 -7.42 -23.66
CA GLN A 161 3.25 -7.49 -24.61
C GLN A 161 4.60 -7.44 -23.85
N PRO A 162 5.75 -7.63 -24.51
CA PRO A 162 7.02 -7.22 -23.93
C PRO A 162 6.98 -5.73 -23.55
N VAL A 163 7.36 -5.41 -22.32
CA VAL A 163 7.26 -4.05 -21.78
C VAL A 163 8.59 -3.34 -21.98
N SER A 164 8.56 -2.18 -22.63
CA SER A 164 9.75 -1.35 -22.82
C SER A 164 10.03 -0.49 -21.58
N THR A 165 11.31 -0.15 -21.37
CA THR A 165 11.72 0.81 -20.33
C THR A 165 10.97 2.13 -20.45
N ALA A 166 10.81 2.64 -21.68
CA ALA A 166 10.09 3.89 -21.94
C ALA A 166 8.61 3.82 -21.51
N ALA A 167 7.95 2.66 -21.67
CA ALA A 167 6.58 2.48 -21.18
C ALA A 167 6.51 2.56 -19.65
N ILE A 168 7.47 1.97 -18.93
CA ILE A 168 7.52 2.08 -17.47
C ILE A 168 7.77 3.53 -17.03
N VAL A 169 8.67 4.26 -17.69
CA VAL A 169 8.93 5.69 -17.43
C VAL A 169 7.66 6.53 -17.64
N GLN A 170 6.90 6.30 -18.71
CA GLN A 170 5.64 7.03 -18.92
C GLN A 170 4.63 6.82 -17.78
N ILE A 171 4.49 5.59 -17.27
CA ILE A 171 3.62 5.32 -16.11
C ILE A 171 4.21 5.96 -14.83
N GLN A 172 5.54 5.96 -14.69
CA GLN A 172 6.28 6.58 -13.60
C GLN A 172 5.96 8.07 -13.46
N GLU A 173 6.11 8.81 -14.57
CA GLU A 173 5.90 10.25 -14.67
C GLU A 173 4.42 10.60 -14.49
N ALA A 174 3.51 9.83 -15.09
CA ALA A 174 2.07 10.02 -14.90
C ALA A 174 1.67 9.86 -13.43
N THR A 175 2.24 8.88 -12.73
CA THR A 175 1.98 8.67 -11.31
C THR A 175 2.54 9.83 -10.45
N GLN A 176 3.74 10.32 -10.76
CA GLN A 176 4.34 11.47 -10.07
C GLN A 176 3.53 12.76 -10.29
N ARG A 177 3.02 12.98 -11.51
CA ARG A 177 2.13 14.11 -11.82
C ARG A 177 0.82 14.04 -11.02
N LEU A 178 0.18 12.87 -10.98
CA LEU A 178 -1.04 12.69 -10.18
C LEU A 178 -0.76 12.94 -8.69
N ALA A 179 0.35 12.42 -8.15
CA ALA A 179 0.75 12.69 -6.77
C ALA A 179 0.94 14.20 -6.50
N ARG A 180 1.50 14.95 -7.46
CA ARG A 180 1.63 16.41 -7.36
C ARG A 180 0.28 17.11 -7.29
N GLN A 181 -0.63 16.77 -8.20
CA GLN A 181 -1.95 17.38 -8.25
C GLN A 181 -2.74 17.14 -6.95
N SER A 182 -2.66 15.94 -6.38
CA SER A 182 -3.27 15.65 -5.08
C SER A 182 -2.64 16.49 -3.95
N PHE A 183 -1.31 16.63 -3.95
CA PHE A 183 -0.62 17.45 -2.95
C PHE A 183 -1.10 18.90 -3.05
N ASP A 184 -1.05 19.49 -4.25
CA ASP A 184 -1.46 20.87 -4.50
C ASP A 184 -2.94 21.12 -4.15
N GLN A 185 -3.81 20.11 -4.37
CA GLN A 185 -5.21 20.18 -3.96
C GLN A 185 -5.38 20.25 -2.44
N ALA A 186 -4.54 19.54 -1.68
CA ALA A 186 -4.61 19.52 -0.22
C ALA A 186 -3.95 20.75 0.44
N VAL A 187 -3.06 21.46 -0.27
CA VAL A 187 -2.27 22.58 0.27
C VAL A 187 -3.09 23.63 1.04
N PRO A 188 -4.24 24.14 0.53
CA PRO A 188 -5.00 25.16 1.26
C PRO A 188 -5.53 24.69 2.62
N ASP A 189 -5.95 23.43 2.72
CA ASP A 189 -6.46 22.83 3.94
C ASP A 189 -5.32 22.46 4.91
N VAL A 190 -4.18 21.99 4.37
CA VAL A 190 -2.96 21.76 5.15
C VAL A 190 -2.44 23.08 5.74
N ALA A 191 -2.51 24.19 5.00
CA ALA A 191 -2.13 25.51 5.48
C ALA A 191 -2.99 25.95 6.68
N ASP A 192 -4.30 25.70 6.65
CA ASP A 192 -5.20 25.99 7.77
C ASP A 192 -4.79 25.19 9.01
N LEU A 193 -4.52 23.88 8.86
CA LEU A 193 -4.08 23.05 9.97
C LEU A 193 -2.73 23.54 10.54
N LEU A 194 -1.75 23.82 9.68
CA LEU A 194 -0.42 24.31 10.09
C LEU A 194 -0.49 25.61 10.92
N LEU A 195 -1.39 26.52 10.57
CA LEU A 195 -1.59 27.78 11.30
C LEU A 195 -2.15 27.59 12.71
N THR A 196 -2.72 26.42 13.01
CA THR A 196 -3.29 26.09 14.33
C THR A 196 -2.40 25.20 15.18
N LEU A 197 -1.26 24.74 14.65
CA LEU A 197 -0.40 23.81 15.37
C LEU A 197 0.23 24.46 16.61
N THR A 198 0.28 23.70 17.69
CA THR A 198 1.01 24.06 18.91
C THR A 198 2.44 23.50 18.88
N PRO A 199 3.38 24.05 19.67
CA PRO A 199 4.73 23.49 19.82
C PRO A 199 4.70 22.00 20.20
N ALA A 200 3.84 21.60 21.14
CA ALA A 200 3.71 20.21 21.59
C ALA A 200 3.28 19.25 20.47
N GLN A 201 2.40 19.70 19.56
CA GLN A 201 2.00 18.90 18.40
C GLN A 201 3.16 18.73 17.41
N ILE A 202 4.00 19.76 17.24
CA ILE A 202 5.20 19.69 16.39
C ILE A 202 6.24 18.72 16.99
N ASP A 203 6.49 18.80 18.29
CA ASP A 203 7.41 17.89 19.00
C ASP A 203 6.94 16.43 18.93
N ARG A 204 5.61 16.21 19.01
CA ARG A 204 5.02 14.89 18.81
C ARG A 204 5.24 14.36 17.39
N MET A 205 5.04 15.20 16.37
CA MET A 205 5.32 14.82 14.98
C MET A 205 6.78 14.40 14.79
N GLU A 206 7.73 15.16 15.35
CA GLU A 206 9.16 14.84 15.31
C GLU A 206 9.44 13.47 15.95
N LYS A 207 8.92 13.23 17.17
CA LYS A 207 9.03 11.92 17.82
C LYS A 207 8.45 10.78 16.98
N LYS A 208 7.34 11.01 16.28
CA LYS A 208 6.72 10.02 15.40
C LYS A 208 7.57 9.72 14.17
N PHE A 209 8.21 10.74 13.58
CA PHE A 209 9.20 10.53 12.54
C PHE A 209 10.39 9.70 13.04
N ASP A 210 10.92 9.99 14.23
CA ASP A 210 12.04 9.23 14.81
C ASP A 210 11.71 7.76 15.10
N GLU A 211 10.50 7.49 15.62
CA GLU A 211 9.97 6.13 15.79
C GLU A 211 9.90 5.40 14.45
N GLY A 212 9.42 6.07 13.39
CA GLY A 212 9.34 5.55 12.03
C GLY A 212 10.72 5.30 11.41
N ASN A 213 11.65 6.23 11.59
CA ASN A 213 13.03 6.17 11.09
C ASN A 213 13.81 5.03 11.75
N THR A 214 13.63 4.83 13.05
CA THR A 214 14.23 3.71 13.79
C THR A 214 13.76 2.37 13.22
N LYS A 215 12.45 2.21 12.99
CA LYS A 215 11.88 1.01 12.37
C LYS A 215 12.41 0.81 10.94
N TYR A 216 12.48 1.88 10.16
CA TYR A 216 13.00 1.84 8.79
C TYR A 216 14.47 1.40 8.76
N ARG A 217 15.33 2.01 9.57
CA ARG A 217 16.74 1.65 9.66
C ARG A 217 16.92 0.20 10.06
N LYS A 218 16.24 -0.23 11.14
CA LYS A 218 16.29 -1.62 11.61
C LYS A 218 15.96 -2.62 10.51
N LYS A 219 14.97 -2.30 9.66
CA LYS A 219 14.52 -3.20 8.61
C LYS A 219 15.38 -3.17 7.33
N PHE A 220 15.85 -1.99 6.91
CA PHE A 220 16.40 -1.81 5.57
C PHE A 220 17.87 -1.37 5.52
N LEU A 221 18.46 -0.99 6.65
CA LEU A 221 19.82 -0.41 6.70
C LEU A 221 20.73 -1.01 7.77
N SER A 222 20.16 -1.70 8.76
CA SER A 222 20.88 -2.44 9.79
C SER A 222 21.04 -3.92 9.39
N GLY A 223 21.92 -4.65 10.09
CA GLY A 223 22.21 -6.06 9.81
C GLY A 223 23.32 -6.26 8.78
N SER A 224 23.47 -7.49 8.31
CA SER A 224 24.47 -7.85 7.28
C SER A 224 24.10 -7.27 5.91
N ALA A 225 24.95 -7.47 4.90
CA ALA A 225 24.59 -7.11 3.52
C ALA A 225 23.40 -7.95 3.03
N GLU A 226 23.43 -9.24 3.36
CA GLU A 226 22.44 -10.26 3.02
C GLU A 226 21.09 -9.96 3.67
N ASP A 227 21.06 -9.54 4.95
CA ASP A 227 19.82 -9.16 5.64
C ASP A 227 19.11 -7.99 4.94
N ARG A 228 19.90 -6.98 4.52
CA ARG A 228 19.37 -5.77 3.85
C ARG A 228 18.87 -6.08 2.46
N GLU A 229 19.58 -6.94 1.73
CA GLU A 229 19.20 -7.40 0.40
C GLU A 229 17.91 -8.24 0.48
N SER A 230 17.85 -9.21 1.39
CA SER A 230 16.66 -10.02 1.65
C SER A 230 15.44 -9.14 2.01
N ALA A 231 15.60 -8.17 2.92
CA ALA A 231 14.52 -7.25 3.26
C ALA A 231 14.05 -6.40 2.07
N ARG A 232 14.94 -6.05 1.13
CA ARG A 232 14.58 -5.36 -0.12
C ARG A 232 13.89 -6.30 -1.10
N PHE A 233 14.39 -7.52 -1.25
CA PHE A 233 13.83 -8.56 -2.10
C PHE A 233 12.41 -8.90 -1.69
N ASP A 234 12.16 -9.19 -0.41
CA ASP A 234 10.83 -9.44 0.13
C ASP A 234 9.85 -8.31 -0.21
N LYS A 235 10.34 -7.06 -0.11
CA LYS A 235 9.52 -5.89 -0.43
C LYS A 235 9.17 -5.84 -1.92
N VAL A 236 10.13 -6.08 -2.80
CA VAL A 236 9.93 -6.15 -4.25
C VAL A 236 9.00 -7.31 -4.62
N MET A 237 9.23 -8.51 -4.07
CA MET A 237 8.39 -9.68 -4.35
C MET A 237 6.97 -9.51 -3.84
N SER A 238 6.75 -8.84 -2.70
CA SER A 238 5.40 -8.54 -2.23
C SER A 238 4.59 -7.71 -3.23
N TYR A 239 5.27 -6.85 -3.99
CA TYR A 239 4.67 -6.01 -5.02
C TYR A 239 4.53 -6.74 -6.35
N ALA A 240 5.55 -7.48 -6.77
CA ALA A 240 5.51 -8.29 -7.97
C ALA A 240 4.40 -9.35 -7.88
N LYS A 241 4.29 -10.06 -6.75
CA LYS A 241 3.29 -11.11 -6.53
C LYS A 241 1.86 -10.60 -6.52
N LEU A 242 1.65 -9.35 -6.13
CA LEU A 242 0.34 -8.70 -6.21
C LEU A 242 -0.13 -8.55 -7.66
N ILE A 243 0.76 -8.18 -8.57
CA ILE A 243 0.45 -7.93 -9.98
C ILE A 243 0.44 -9.24 -10.76
N TYR A 244 1.50 -10.04 -10.64
CA TYR A 244 1.76 -11.18 -11.52
C TYR A 244 1.40 -12.54 -10.90
N GLY A 245 1.08 -12.60 -9.60
CA GLY A 245 0.87 -13.87 -8.89
C GLY A 245 2.18 -14.51 -8.45
N SER A 246 2.20 -15.82 -8.24
CA SER A 246 3.41 -16.54 -7.78
C SER A 246 4.52 -16.53 -8.83
N PHE A 247 5.77 -16.59 -8.38
CA PHE A 247 6.98 -16.68 -9.21
C PHE A 247 7.70 -18.02 -8.94
N SER A 248 8.36 -18.58 -9.94
CA SER A 248 9.22 -19.76 -9.74
C SER A 248 10.54 -19.38 -9.05
N ASN A 249 11.25 -20.38 -8.53
CA ASN A 249 12.56 -20.17 -7.88
C ASN A 249 13.56 -19.53 -8.85
N GLU A 250 13.55 -19.93 -10.12
CA GLU A 250 14.42 -19.39 -11.17
C GLU A 250 14.10 -17.92 -11.46
N GLN A 251 12.81 -17.56 -11.51
CA GLN A 251 12.40 -16.16 -11.66
C GLN A 251 12.79 -15.34 -10.43
N GLU A 252 12.60 -15.87 -9.23
CA GLU A 252 12.99 -15.21 -7.97
C GLU A 252 14.50 -14.95 -7.92
N GLN A 253 15.34 -15.92 -8.34
CA GLN A 253 16.79 -15.73 -8.46
C GLN A 253 17.16 -14.66 -9.49
N ALA A 254 16.50 -14.63 -10.65
CA ALA A 254 16.73 -13.60 -11.67
C ALA A 254 16.34 -12.20 -11.16
N ILE A 255 15.23 -12.08 -10.43
CA ILE A 255 14.79 -10.82 -9.81
C ILE A 255 15.77 -10.39 -8.72
N HIS A 256 16.25 -11.33 -7.90
CA HIS A 256 17.24 -11.07 -6.86
C HIS A 256 18.53 -10.51 -7.47
N ALA A 257 19.06 -11.12 -8.53
CA ALA A 257 20.25 -10.62 -9.24
C ALA A 257 20.05 -9.20 -9.81
N ALA A 258 18.82 -8.86 -10.23
CA ALA A 258 18.49 -7.53 -10.74
C ALA A 258 18.34 -6.44 -9.65
N LEU A 259 18.41 -6.79 -8.35
CA LEU A 259 18.28 -5.81 -7.25
C LEU A 259 19.52 -4.96 -7.03
N ALA A 260 20.70 -5.39 -7.47
CA ALA A 260 21.97 -4.78 -7.08
C ALA A 260 22.01 -3.24 -7.25
N PRO A 261 21.53 -2.65 -8.36
CA PRO A 261 21.51 -1.18 -8.52
C PRO A 261 20.61 -0.48 -7.49
N LEU A 262 19.48 -1.10 -7.11
CA LEU A 262 18.62 -0.54 -6.07
C LEU A 262 19.29 -0.55 -4.70
N MET A 263 20.15 -1.53 -4.42
CA MET A 263 20.82 -1.62 -3.11
C MET A 263 21.82 -0.48 -2.90
N GLN A 264 22.51 -0.03 -3.95
CA GLN A 264 23.50 1.05 -3.89
C GLN A 264 22.91 2.38 -3.40
N GLY A 265 21.65 2.67 -3.73
CA GLY A 265 20.99 3.92 -3.36
C GLY A 265 20.29 3.92 -2.00
N ALA A 266 20.39 2.85 -1.19
CA ALA A 266 19.59 2.72 0.04
C ALA A 266 19.85 3.83 1.08
N GLN A 267 21.11 4.21 1.26
CA GLN A 267 21.56 5.24 2.18
C GLN A 267 21.15 6.63 1.69
N ALA A 268 21.32 6.90 0.40
CA ALA A 268 20.89 8.17 -0.21
C ALA A 268 19.38 8.37 -0.09
N ARG A 269 18.56 7.33 -0.35
CA ARG A 269 17.10 7.38 -0.16
C ARG A 269 16.70 7.65 1.29
N TYR A 270 17.44 7.10 2.25
CA TYR A 270 17.18 7.35 3.66
C TYR A 270 17.60 8.76 4.10
N ALA A 271 18.76 9.24 3.67
CA ALA A 271 19.19 10.62 3.92
C ALA A 271 18.18 11.63 3.35
N GLU A 272 17.60 11.32 2.18
CA GLU A 272 16.57 12.15 1.57
C GLU A 272 15.24 12.13 2.33
N ARG A 273 14.85 10.98 2.90
CA ARG A 273 13.71 10.89 3.82
C ARG A 273 13.90 11.80 5.03
N LEU A 274 15.05 11.75 5.68
CA LEU A 274 15.34 12.58 6.86
C LEU A 274 15.27 14.07 6.54
N ARG A 275 15.91 14.49 5.46
CA ARG A 275 15.87 15.90 5.02
C ARG A 275 14.45 16.40 4.79
N ARG A 276 13.60 15.60 4.16
CA ARG A 276 12.20 15.98 3.91
C ARG A 276 11.41 16.15 5.20
N GLN A 277 11.65 15.29 6.20
CA GLN A 277 11.05 15.42 7.52
C GLN A 277 11.57 16.66 8.25
N GLU A 278 12.87 16.94 8.20
CA GLU A 278 13.49 18.15 8.76
C GLU A 278 12.94 19.42 8.10
N GLU A 279 12.83 19.45 6.76
CA GLU A 279 12.25 20.57 6.00
C GLU A 279 10.78 20.82 6.39
N TRP A 280 10.00 19.76 6.60
CA TRP A 280 8.61 19.89 7.06
C TRP A 280 8.50 20.40 8.49
N LEU A 281 9.31 19.88 9.42
CA LEU A 281 9.33 20.36 10.80
C LEU A 281 9.79 21.81 10.86
N ALA A 282 10.79 22.21 10.06
CA ALA A 282 11.24 23.58 9.96
C ALA A 282 10.13 24.50 9.44
N LEU A 283 9.40 24.08 8.38
CA LEU A 283 8.25 24.81 7.87
C LEU A 283 7.16 24.95 8.94
N ALA A 284 6.78 23.86 9.62
CA ALA A 284 5.76 23.88 10.66
C ALA A 284 6.15 24.81 11.83
N ARG A 285 7.41 24.75 12.30
CA ARG A 285 7.94 25.65 13.33
C ARG A 285 7.92 27.10 12.88
N GLN A 286 8.33 27.38 11.64
CA GLN A 286 8.30 28.74 11.08
C GLN A 286 6.87 29.30 11.05
N VAL A 287 5.90 28.52 10.55
CA VAL A 287 4.50 28.93 10.48
C VAL A 287 3.93 29.17 11.88
N GLN A 288 4.22 28.27 12.83
CA GLN A 288 3.78 28.38 14.21
C GLN A 288 4.39 29.58 14.94
N GLN A 289 5.64 29.96 14.67
CA GLN A 289 6.31 31.08 15.36
C GLN A 289 5.92 32.44 14.77
N THR A 290 5.74 32.51 13.45
CA THR A 290 5.57 33.78 12.74
C THR A 290 4.13 34.09 12.37
N HIS A 291 3.23 33.11 12.45
CA HIS A 291 1.82 33.21 12.06
C HIS A 291 1.61 34.02 10.77
N PRO A 292 2.28 33.65 9.66
CA PRO A 292 2.24 34.43 8.44
C PRO A 292 0.83 34.37 7.82
N PRO A 293 0.47 35.31 6.92
CA PRO A 293 -0.78 35.21 6.18
C PRO A 293 -0.89 33.86 5.45
N LYS A 294 -2.10 33.25 5.43
CA LYS A 294 -2.35 31.93 4.81
C LYS A 294 -1.77 31.80 3.40
N ALA A 295 -1.88 32.85 2.58
CA ALA A 295 -1.33 32.85 1.22
C ALA A 295 0.19 32.57 1.19
N GLN A 296 0.93 33.06 2.19
CA GLN A 296 2.36 32.78 2.32
C GLN A 296 2.61 31.33 2.77
N VAL A 297 1.79 30.77 3.67
CA VAL A 297 1.88 29.35 4.06
C VAL A 297 1.65 28.42 2.86
N VAL A 298 0.65 28.75 2.03
CA VAL A 298 0.36 28.04 0.77
C VAL A 298 1.57 28.04 -0.17
N GLU A 299 2.25 29.17 -0.30
CA GLU A 299 3.45 29.27 -1.14
C GLU A 299 4.63 28.46 -0.57
N LEU A 300 4.84 28.50 0.74
CA LEU A 300 5.86 27.68 1.41
C LEU A 300 5.59 26.17 1.19
N LEU A 301 4.33 25.75 1.31
CA LEU A 301 3.93 24.36 1.06
C LEU A 301 4.13 23.94 -0.40
N ARG A 302 3.82 24.80 -1.37
CA ARG A 302 4.07 24.51 -2.79
C ARG A 302 5.56 24.31 -3.07
N ARG A 303 6.40 25.20 -2.54
CA ARG A 303 7.87 25.07 -2.64
C ARG A 303 8.38 23.79 -1.98
N PHE A 304 7.85 23.43 -0.82
CA PHE A 304 8.14 22.15 -0.19
C PHE A 304 7.77 20.97 -1.11
N GLY A 305 6.60 21.02 -1.75
CA GLY A 305 6.17 20.05 -2.75
C GLY A 305 7.10 19.99 -3.97
N ASP A 306 7.62 21.13 -4.44
CA ASP A 306 8.61 21.17 -5.54
C ASP A 306 9.92 20.48 -5.15
N HIS A 307 10.47 20.77 -3.96
CA HIS A 307 11.69 20.13 -3.47
C HIS A 307 11.54 18.61 -3.34
N TRP A 308 10.33 18.15 -3.01
CA TRP A 308 10.03 16.71 -2.93
C TRP A 308 10.24 15.99 -4.26
N GLN A 309 9.84 16.62 -5.36
CA GLN A 309 9.93 16.03 -6.71
C GLN A 309 11.26 16.34 -7.40
N HIS A 310 11.88 17.46 -7.00
CA HIS A 310 13.13 17.96 -7.57
C HIS A 310 14.13 18.24 -6.44
N PRO A 311 14.84 17.20 -5.95
CA PRO A 311 15.82 17.36 -4.88
C PRO A 311 16.89 18.38 -5.27
N GLN A 312 17.14 19.34 -4.39
CA GLN A 312 17.98 20.50 -4.68
C GLN A 312 19.48 20.13 -4.75
N GLY A 313 20.21 20.63 -5.75
CA GLY A 313 21.66 20.42 -5.87
C GLY A 313 22.07 19.09 -6.54
N GLN A 314 23.21 19.14 -7.23
CA GLN A 314 23.60 18.13 -8.22
C GLN A 314 23.71 16.70 -7.69
N ILE A 315 24.36 16.49 -6.54
CA ILE A 315 24.56 15.14 -5.97
C ILE A 315 23.23 14.50 -5.56
N ARG A 316 22.32 15.30 -4.98
CA ARG A 316 20.98 14.81 -4.56
C ARG A 316 20.13 14.47 -5.78
N ALA A 317 20.09 15.35 -6.78
CA ALA A 317 19.40 15.11 -8.03
C ALA A 317 19.92 13.85 -8.75
N ALA A 318 21.24 13.67 -8.84
CA ALA A 318 21.85 12.48 -9.44
C ALA A 318 21.51 11.20 -8.67
N SER A 319 21.52 11.25 -7.32
CA SER A 319 21.14 10.10 -6.50
C SER A 319 19.66 9.74 -6.66
N TYR A 320 18.78 10.75 -6.73
CA TYR A 320 17.36 10.56 -6.98
C TYR A 320 17.12 9.90 -8.35
N GLU A 321 17.75 10.43 -9.39
CA GLU A 321 17.63 9.91 -10.74
C GLU A 321 18.16 8.47 -10.86
N ALA A 322 19.33 8.17 -10.31
CA ALA A 322 19.88 6.82 -10.29
C ALA A 322 18.94 5.81 -9.58
N ASN A 323 18.29 6.23 -8.49
CA ASN A 323 17.31 5.41 -7.79
C ASN A 323 16.07 5.13 -8.64
N ASN A 324 15.57 6.15 -9.35
CA ASN A 324 14.41 6.02 -10.22
C ASN A 324 14.72 5.08 -11.39
N GLN A 325 15.87 5.27 -12.03
CA GLN A 325 16.34 4.43 -13.13
C GLN A 325 16.52 2.96 -12.70
N ALA A 326 17.10 2.72 -11.52
CA ALA A 326 17.20 1.37 -10.96
C ALA A 326 15.83 0.72 -10.71
N GLY A 327 14.85 1.50 -10.24
CA GLY A 327 13.47 1.02 -10.06
C GLY A 327 12.78 0.70 -11.39
N VAL A 328 12.94 1.55 -12.39
CA VAL A 328 12.43 1.35 -13.76
C VAL A 328 13.04 0.11 -14.40
N ALA A 329 14.35 -0.05 -14.30
CA ALA A 329 15.06 -1.20 -14.83
C ALA A 329 14.55 -2.50 -14.19
N LEU A 330 14.41 -2.54 -12.86
CA LEU A 330 13.89 -3.71 -12.16
C LEU A 330 12.45 -4.02 -12.54
N ALA A 331 11.57 -3.01 -12.60
CA ALA A 331 10.17 -3.20 -13.00
C ALA A 331 10.07 -3.75 -14.44
N THR A 332 10.93 -3.26 -15.34
CA THR A 332 11.04 -3.76 -16.72
C THR A 332 11.49 -5.22 -16.74
N THR A 333 12.51 -5.58 -15.96
CA THR A 333 12.97 -6.97 -15.81
C THR A 333 11.85 -7.88 -15.31
N ILE A 334 11.16 -7.50 -14.23
CA ILE A 334 10.05 -8.30 -13.66
C ILE A 334 8.93 -8.49 -14.69
N ALA A 335 8.53 -7.43 -15.39
CA ALA A 335 7.47 -7.48 -16.40
C ALA A 335 7.81 -8.41 -17.57
N ASN A 336 9.09 -8.45 -17.98
CA ASN A 336 9.55 -9.29 -19.09
C ASN A 336 9.92 -10.72 -18.66
N LEU A 337 10.13 -10.98 -17.37
CA LEU A 337 10.22 -12.33 -16.81
C LEU A 337 8.86 -13.03 -16.68
N ALA A 338 7.75 -12.26 -16.73
CA ALA A 338 6.42 -12.79 -16.53
C ALA A 338 6.01 -13.75 -17.67
N THR A 339 5.59 -14.94 -17.29
CA THR A 339 4.98 -15.96 -18.17
C THR A 339 3.61 -15.51 -18.69
N PRO A 340 3.07 -16.14 -19.75
CA PRO A 340 1.72 -15.85 -20.24
C PRO A 340 0.65 -15.92 -19.13
N THR A 341 0.73 -16.91 -18.24
CA THR A 341 -0.20 -17.06 -17.10
C THR A 341 -0.08 -15.89 -16.12
N GLN A 342 1.15 -15.45 -15.80
CA GLN A 342 1.39 -14.30 -14.92
C GLN A 342 0.92 -12.99 -15.56
N LYS A 343 1.09 -12.81 -16.87
CA LYS A 343 0.55 -11.67 -17.61
C LYS A 343 -0.98 -11.65 -17.62
N ALA A 344 -1.62 -12.80 -17.76
CA ALA A 344 -3.08 -12.92 -17.63
C ALA A 344 -3.56 -12.53 -16.23
N HIS A 345 -2.89 -12.99 -15.18
CA HIS A 345 -3.18 -12.55 -13.80
C HIS A 345 -3.00 -11.04 -13.63
N ALA A 346 -1.96 -10.44 -14.23
CA ALA A 346 -1.78 -8.99 -14.21
C ALA A 346 -2.92 -8.24 -14.91
N VAL A 347 -3.38 -8.72 -16.07
CA VAL A 347 -4.55 -8.16 -16.76
C VAL A 347 -5.80 -8.20 -15.88
N GLU A 348 -6.09 -9.34 -15.27
CA GLU A 348 -7.22 -9.49 -14.34
C GLU A 348 -7.09 -8.53 -13.15
N ARG A 349 -5.88 -8.41 -12.58
CA ARG A 349 -5.61 -7.51 -11.47
C ARG A 349 -5.86 -6.05 -11.82
N PHE A 350 -5.33 -5.59 -12.95
CA PHE A 350 -5.57 -4.22 -13.40
C PHE A 350 -7.05 -3.99 -13.74
N GLN A 351 -7.73 -4.98 -14.33
CA GLN A 351 -9.16 -4.90 -14.58
C GLN A 351 -9.96 -4.69 -13.29
N LYS A 352 -9.66 -5.46 -12.24
CA LYS A 352 -10.31 -5.30 -10.93
C LYS A 352 -10.13 -3.89 -10.36
N TRP A 353 -8.92 -3.34 -10.43
CA TRP A 353 -8.65 -1.97 -9.97
C TRP A 353 -9.36 -0.90 -10.81
N ILE A 354 -9.51 -1.11 -12.12
CA ILE A 354 -10.31 -0.22 -12.99
C ILE A 354 -11.77 -0.23 -12.56
N ASP A 355 -12.32 -1.42 -12.29
CA ASP A 355 -13.73 -1.57 -11.90
C ASP A 355 -14.00 -1.00 -10.50
N ASP A 356 -13.08 -1.19 -9.55
CA ASP A 356 -13.11 -0.56 -8.24
C ASP A 356 -13.10 0.96 -8.35
N THR A 357 -12.18 1.50 -9.14
CA THR A 357 -12.05 2.95 -9.37
C THR A 357 -13.34 3.53 -9.95
N ARG A 358 -13.91 2.87 -10.96
CA ARG A 358 -15.18 3.27 -11.58
C ARG A 358 -16.36 3.14 -10.62
N SER A 359 -16.36 2.14 -9.73
CA SER A 359 -17.38 2.01 -8.69
C SER A 359 -17.32 3.18 -7.71
N LEU A 360 -16.11 3.53 -7.25
CA LEU A 360 -15.89 4.63 -6.30
C LEU A 360 -16.30 6.00 -6.89
N MET A 361 -16.18 6.18 -8.20
CA MET A 361 -16.69 7.37 -8.90
C MET A 361 -18.23 7.48 -8.84
N ARG A 362 -18.96 6.35 -8.96
CA ARG A 362 -20.43 6.33 -9.02
C ARG A 362 -21.12 6.52 -7.67
N GLU A 363 -20.50 6.07 -6.57
CA GLU A 363 -21.14 6.09 -5.24
C GLU A 363 -21.50 7.50 -4.74
N ARG A 364 -20.85 8.55 -5.24
CA ARG A 364 -21.26 9.94 -4.98
C ARG A 364 -22.66 10.26 -5.53
N GLN A 365 -22.99 9.75 -6.73
CA GLN A 365 -24.27 10.05 -7.39
C GLN A 365 -25.47 9.53 -6.58
N GLY A 366 -25.30 8.41 -5.89
CA GLY A 366 -26.33 7.84 -5.01
C GLY A 366 -26.57 8.67 -3.75
N ASN A 367 -25.51 9.10 -3.06
CA ASN A 367 -25.64 9.85 -1.80
C ASN A 367 -26.15 11.29 -2.02
N THR A 368 -25.78 11.96 -3.11
CA THR A 368 -26.33 13.29 -3.44
C THR A 368 -27.80 13.24 -3.86
N SER A 369 -28.24 12.17 -4.51
CA SER A 369 -29.65 11.98 -4.90
C SER A 369 -30.55 11.67 -3.70
N GLN A 370 -30.00 11.02 -2.67
CA GLN A 370 -30.71 10.74 -1.41
C GLN A 370 -30.79 11.97 -0.49
N ALA A 371 -29.80 12.86 -0.52
CA ALA A 371 -29.81 14.12 0.23
C ALA A 371 -30.68 15.21 -0.42
N ALA A 372 -30.92 15.15 -1.73
CA ALA A 372 -31.83 16.06 -2.43
C ALA A 372 -33.31 15.65 -2.37
N ASN A 373 -33.60 14.43 -1.91
CA ASN A 373 -34.96 13.88 -1.73
C ASN A 373 -35.38 13.81 -0.24
N LYS A 374 -34.63 14.46 0.65
CA LYS A 374 -35.02 14.76 2.03
C LYS A 374 -35.02 16.27 2.20
#